data_AF-A0A9E0LQY9-F1
#
_entry.id   AF-A0A9E0LQY9-F1
#
_cell.length_a   1.000
_cell.length_b   1.000
_cell.length_c   1.000
_cell.angle_alpha   90.00
_cell.angle_beta   90.00
_cell.angle_gamma   90.00
#
_symmetry.space_group_name_H-M   'P 1'
#
loop_
_entity.id
_entity.type
_entity.pdbx_description
1 polymer ?
#
loop_
_entity_poly.entity_id
_entity_poly.type
_entity_poly.pdbx_seq_one_letter_code
_entity_poly.pdbx_strand_id
1 'polypeptide(L)'
;MPEGKERKTLFSPLTGRKSEVFFGENSRYIGSGNEARYVTRELILVKNGRERTVGEFAERDTKYARAWEFYVPDEYIKHYLQLKKADLPVPLTIRQVEGSNKIIITDLTEGGKKCVFSTNDIHNKTIDFEAIVKNKQSVKTQLIEISQKADRAGFNIYEDTYFFILDANGNTKVILGDLGVGVTKKTNNFFDYHASEREARRLFNKLAHKGMVESIKKIVIPKKIAHSD
;
A
#
# COMPACT_ATOMS: atom_id res chain seq x y z
N MET A 1 -32.67 -9.57 5.71
CA MET A 1 -31.34 -8.96 5.53
C MET A 1 -30.97 -8.33 6.86
N PRO A 2 -29.73 -8.41 7.35
CA PRO A 2 -29.34 -7.63 8.52
C PRO A 2 -29.54 -6.14 8.18
N GLU A 3 -30.36 -5.44 8.96
CA GLU A 3 -30.57 -4.00 8.77
C GLU A 3 -29.23 -3.27 8.86
N GLY A 4 -28.97 -2.34 7.94
CA GLY A 4 -27.79 -1.46 7.97
C GLY A 4 -26.54 -1.92 7.19
N LYS A 5 -26.43 -3.18 6.76
CA LYS A 5 -25.23 -3.66 6.02
C LYS A 5 -25.35 -3.47 4.51
N GLU A 6 -24.48 -2.64 3.94
CA GLU A 6 -24.42 -2.44 2.49
C GLU A 6 -23.83 -3.67 1.78
N ARG A 7 -24.64 -4.35 0.97
CA ARG A 7 -24.22 -5.48 0.15
C ARG A 7 -23.42 -4.99 -1.05
N LYS A 8 -22.26 -5.60 -1.30
CA LYS A 8 -21.38 -5.28 -2.42
C LYS A 8 -20.96 -6.55 -3.17
N THR A 9 -20.67 -6.38 -4.45
CA THR A 9 -20.05 -7.42 -5.27
C THR A 9 -18.59 -7.06 -5.52
N LEU A 10 -17.69 -7.98 -5.17
CA LEU A 10 -16.26 -7.84 -5.40
C LEU A 10 -15.82 -8.67 -6.59
N PHE A 11 -15.10 -8.05 -7.51
CA PHE A 11 -14.47 -8.72 -8.63
C PHE A 11 -13.00 -9.02 -8.33
N SER A 12 -12.59 -10.27 -8.57
CA SER A 12 -11.19 -10.70 -8.52
C SER A 12 -10.55 -10.62 -9.91
N PRO A 13 -9.62 -9.69 -10.16
CA PRO A 13 -8.95 -9.62 -11.45
C PRO A 13 -8.04 -10.83 -11.72
N LEU A 14 -7.56 -11.51 -10.68
CA LEU A 14 -6.73 -12.72 -10.82
C LEU A 14 -7.51 -13.96 -11.27
N THR A 15 -8.77 -14.08 -10.84
CA THR A 15 -9.54 -15.33 -11.01
C THR A 15 -10.80 -15.15 -11.86
N GLY A 16 -11.16 -13.91 -12.20
CA GLY A 16 -12.44 -13.58 -12.84
C GLY A 16 -13.66 -13.80 -11.94
N ARG A 17 -13.49 -14.25 -10.70
CA ARG A 17 -14.59 -14.59 -9.80
C ARG A 17 -15.21 -13.35 -9.18
N LYS A 18 -16.54 -13.38 -9.08
CA LYS A 18 -17.33 -12.44 -8.28
C LYS A 18 -17.61 -13.01 -6.89
N SER A 19 -17.71 -12.14 -5.89
CA SER A 19 -18.02 -12.54 -4.52
C SER A 19 -18.91 -11.51 -3.86
N GLU A 20 -20.00 -11.99 -3.27
CA GLU A 20 -20.94 -11.16 -2.53
C GLU A 20 -20.43 -10.96 -1.11
N VAL A 21 -20.33 -9.70 -0.69
CA VAL A 21 -19.79 -9.33 0.61
C VAL A 21 -20.66 -8.28 1.29
N PHE A 22 -20.52 -8.21 2.60
CA PHE A 22 -20.86 -7.04 3.39
C PHE A 22 -19.58 -6.42 3.93
N PHE A 23 -19.54 -5.08 3.97
CA PHE A 23 -18.58 -4.39 4.80
C PHE A 23 -19.11 -4.33 6.23
N GLY A 24 -18.26 -4.66 7.20
CA GLY A 24 -18.57 -4.43 8.61
C GLY A 24 -18.71 -2.93 8.90
N GLU A 25 -19.52 -2.60 9.90
CA GLU A 25 -19.77 -1.22 10.32
C GLU A 25 -18.53 -0.57 10.92
N ASN A 26 -17.66 -1.39 11.52
CA ASN A 26 -16.39 -0.96 12.07
C ASN A 26 -15.42 -0.56 10.95
N SER A 27 -15.01 0.70 10.97
CA SER A 27 -13.84 1.16 10.23
C SER A 27 -12.88 1.94 11.10
N ARG A 28 -11.59 1.72 10.85
CA ARG A 28 -10.53 2.55 11.39
C ARG A 28 -9.86 3.31 10.26
N TYR A 29 -9.71 4.61 10.43
CA TYR A 29 -8.90 5.41 9.52
C TYR A 29 -7.43 5.01 9.65
N ILE A 30 -6.78 4.71 8.51
CA ILE A 30 -5.37 4.30 8.49
C ILE A 30 -4.47 5.26 7.71
N GLY A 31 -5.03 6.25 7.00
CA GLY A 31 -4.24 7.30 6.38
C GLY A 31 -4.91 7.94 5.16
N SER A 32 -4.28 8.97 4.63
CA SER A 32 -4.70 9.65 3.40
C SER A 32 -3.47 10.06 2.59
N GLY A 33 -3.50 9.82 1.29
CA GLY A 33 -2.59 10.44 0.33
C GLY A 33 -3.26 11.64 -0.35
N ASN A 34 -2.53 12.29 -1.25
CA ASN A 34 -3.05 13.41 -2.06
C ASN A 34 -4.29 13.03 -2.89
N GLU A 35 -4.46 11.74 -3.20
CA GLU A 35 -5.47 11.24 -4.15
C GLU A 35 -6.40 10.18 -3.55
N ALA A 36 -6.20 9.77 -2.29
CA ALA A 36 -7.00 8.70 -1.71
C ALA A 36 -7.07 8.75 -0.19
N ARG A 37 -8.21 8.32 0.35
CA ARG A 37 -8.38 8.01 1.77
C ARG A 37 -8.34 6.51 1.97
N TYR A 38 -7.63 6.06 3.00
CA TYR A 38 -7.51 4.65 3.37
C TYR A 38 -8.21 4.40 4.72
N VAL A 39 -9.10 3.41 4.74
CA VAL A 39 -9.77 2.93 5.95
C VAL A 39 -9.67 1.41 6.01
N THR A 40 -9.56 0.82 7.19
CA THR A 40 -9.78 -0.62 7.33
C THR A 40 -11.28 -0.91 7.41
N ARG A 41 -11.69 -2.02 6.79
CA ARG A 41 -13.04 -2.58 6.89
C ARG A 41 -12.93 -4.07 7.18
N GLU A 42 -13.78 -4.56 8.06
CA GLU A 42 -14.05 -5.99 8.12
C GLU A 42 -14.80 -6.42 6.87
N LEU A 43 -14.36 -7.51 6.23
CA LEU A 43 -15.03 -8.09 5.08
C LEU A 43 -15.74 -9.37 5.48
N ILE A 44 -17.07 -9.39 5.29
CA ILE A 44 -17.91 -10.55 5.56
C ILE A 44 -18.32 -11.14 4.21
N LEU A 45 -17.88 -12.36 3.93
CA LEU A 45 -18.25 -13.08 2.71
C LEU A 45 -19.59 -13.78 2.91
N VAL A 46 -20.46 -13.66 1.91
CA VAL A 46 -21.71 -14.42 1.83
C VAL A 46 -21.54 -15.53 0.80
N LYS A 47 -21.67 -16.79 1.24
CA LYS A 47 -21.66 -17.94 0.34
C LYS A 47 -22.72 -18.95 0.76
N ASN A 48 -23.61 -19.30 -0.17
CA ASN A 48 -24.71 -20.25 0.07
C ASN A 48 -25.58 -19.86 1.28
N GLY A 49 -25.86 -18.57 1.43
CA GLY A 49 -26.66 -18.05 2.55
C GLY A 49 -25.95 -18.03 3.91
N ARG A 50 -24.66 -18.41 3.98
CA ARG A 50 -23.85 -18.33 5.20
C ARG A 50 -22.89 -17.15 5.14
N GLU A 51 -22.81 -16.44 6.26
CA GLU A 51 -21.86 -15.35 6.48
C GLU A 51 -20.58 -15.88 7.15
N ARG A 52 -19.43 -15.39 6.69
CA ARG A 52 -18.12 -15.66 7.30
C ARG A 52 -17.27 -14.40 7.25
N THR A 53 -16.73 -13.98 8.38
CA THR A 53 -15.64 -12.98 8.42
C THR A 53 -14.41 -13.54 7.71
N VAL A 54 -13.94 -12.80 6.71
CA VAL A 54 -12.73 -13.14 5.93
C VAL A 54 -11.49 -12.49 6.54
N GLY A 55 -11.66 -11.36 7.21
CA GLY A 55 -10.61 -10.59 7.85
C GLY A 55 -10.81 -9.09 7.67
N GLU A 56 -9.86 -8.30 8.16
CA GLU A 56 -9.77 -6.88 7.88
C GLU A 56 -9.05 -6.63 6.56
N PHE A 57 -9.51 -5.64 5.81
CA PHE A 57 -8.93 -5.21 4.54
C PHE A 57 -8.81 -3.70 4.50
N ALA A 58 -7.81 -3.19 3.79
CA ALA A 58 -7.71 -1.77 3.50
C ALA A 58 -8.61 -1.44 2.30
N GLU A 59 -9.59 -0.56 2.52
CA GLU A 59 -10.40 0.09 1.49
C GLU A 59 -9.69 1.39 1.08
N ARG A 60 -9.36 1.51 -0.21
CA ARG A 60 -8.87 2.75 -0.82
C ARG A 60 -10.05 3.48 -1.48
N ASP A 61 -10.43 4.62 -0.93
CA ASP A 61 -11.44 5.51 -1.49
C ASP A 61 -10.78 6.63 -2.29
N THR A 62 -10.94 6.57 -3.61
CA THR A 62 -10.36 7.50 -4.60
C THR A 62 -11.29 8.68 -4.91
N LYS A 63 -12.46 8.78 -4.27
CA LYS A 63 -13.42 9.90 -4.46
C LYS A 63 -12.80 11.29 -4.17
N TYR A 64 -11.69 11.32 -3.43
CA TYR A 64 -10.97 12.54 -3.05
C TYR A 64 -9.81 12.89 -3.99
N ALA A 65 -9.54 12.09 -5.03
CA ALA A 65 -8.66 12.49 -6.10
C ALA A 65 -9.22 13.78 -6.73
N ARG A 66 -8.47 14.89 -6.63
CA ARG A 66 -8.86 16.16 -7.27
C ARG A 66 -9.24 15.85 -8.71
N ALA A 67 -10.39 16.38 -9.12
CA ALA A 67 -11.09 16.43 -10.41
C ALA A 67 -10.26 16.51 -11.73
N TRP A 68 -9.13 15.80 -11.81
CA TRP A 68 -8.42 15.49 -13.03
C TRP A 68 -8.78 14.05 -13.35
N GLU A 69 -9.56 13.95 -14.41
CA GLU A 69 -10.09 12.76 -15.04
C GLU A 69 -8.99 11.67 -15.21
N PHE A 70 -9.39 10.40 -15.18
CA PHE A 70 -8.62 9.21 -15.59
C PHE A 70 -7.87 8.35 -14.56
N TYR A 71 -8.16 8.39 -13.24
CA TYR A 71 -7.74 7.26 -12.39
C TYR A 71 -8.75 6.10 -12.44
N VAL A 72 -8.60 5.26 -13.46
CA VAL A 72 -9.44 4.07 -13.64
C VAL A 72 -8.87 2.97 -12.74
N PRO A 73 -9.68 2.32 -11.87
CA PRO A 73 -9.27 1.09 -11.19
C PRO A 73 -8.58 0.08 -12.12
N ASP A 74 -8.96 0.08 -13.39
CA ASP A 74 -8.40 -0.74 -14.46
C ASP A 74 -6.89 -0.56 -14.64
N GLU A 75 -6.34 0.67 -14.56
CA GLU A 75 -4.89 0.89 -14.71
C GLU A 75 -4.13 0.34 -13.51
N TYR A 76 -4.60 0.64 -12.29
CA TYR A 76 -4.04 0.07 -11.06
C TYR A 76 -4.10 -1.46 -11.07
N ILE A 77 -5.22 -2.04 -11.50
CA ILE A 77 -5.42 -3.49 -11.63
C ILE A 77 -4.50 -4.07 -12.70
N LYS A 78 -4.34 -3.40 -13.84
CA LYS A 78 -3.44 -3.82 -14.92
C LYS A 78 -1.99 -3.84 -14.44
N HIS A 79 -1.53 -2.78 -13.79
CA HIS A 79 -0.20 -2.74 -13.18
C HIS A 79 -0.03 -3.84 -12.14
N TYR A 80 -1.01 -4.02 -11.24
CA TYR A 80 -1.00 -5.11 -10.28
C TYR A 80 -0.80 -6.48 -10.94
N LEU A 81 -1.62 -6.82 -11.94
CA LEU A 81 -1.54 -8.11 -12.62
C LEU A 81 -0.17 -8.32 -13.30
N GLN A 82 0.35 -7.28 -13.94
CA GLN A 82 1.63 -7.33 -14.62
C GLN A 82 2.81 -7.48 -13.65
N LEU A 83 2.83 -6.68 -12.58
CA LEU A 83 3.86 -6.75 -11.54
C LEU A 83 3.79 -8.08 -10.78
N LYS A 84 2.57 -8.58 -10.49
CA LYS A 84 2.36 -9.90 -9.88
C LYS A 84 2.88 -11.02 -10.76
N LYS A 85 2.61 -10.96 -12.07
CA LYS A 85 3.15 -11.93 -13.06
C LYS A 85 4.67 -11.88 -13.15
N ALA A 86 5.26 -10.69 -12.97
CA ALA A 86 6.70 -10.50 -12.87
C ALA A 86 7.27 -10.87 -11.50
N ASP A 87 6.48 -11.45 -10.60
CA ASP A 87 6.88 -11.87 -9.25
C ASP A 87 7.45 -10.71 -8.39
N LEU A 88 6.95 -9.49 -8.61
CA LEU A 88 7.28 -8.34 -7.77
C LEU A 88 6.45 -8.35 -6.48
N PRO A 89 6.98 -7.79 -5.37
CA PRO A 89 6.28 -7.77 -4.10
C PRO A 89 5.17 -6.72 -4.16
N VAL A 90 3.99 -7.15 -4.57
CA VAL A 90 2.73 -6.39 -4.52
C VAL A 90 1.80 -7.03 -3.48
N PRO A 91 0.76 -6.33 -2.99
CA PRO A 91 -0.23 -6.91 -2.09
C PRO A 91 -0.76 -8.26 -2.58
N LEU A 92 -1.02 -9.18 -1.65
CA LEU A 92 -1.39 -10.55 -2.02
C LEU A 92 -2.68 -10.57 -2.85
N THR A 93 -3.67 -9.77 -2.46
CA THR A 93 -4.99 -9.70 -3.07
C THR A 93 -5.36 -8.25 -3.33
N ILE A 94 -5.88 -8.00 -4.54
CA ILE A 94 -6.58 -6.79 -4.93
C ILE A 94 -7.95 -7.20 -5.48
N ARG A 95 -9.02 -6.48 -5.11
CA ARG A 95 -10.39 -6.66 -5.63
C ARG A 95 -11.03 -5.32 -5.94
N GLN A 96 -11.78 -5.27 -7.04
CA GLN A 96 -12.57 -4.09 -7.39
C GLN A 96 -13.99 -4.25 -6.84
N VAL A 97 -14.55 -3.16 -6.30
CA VAL A 97 -15.97 -3.12 -5.95
C VAL A 97 -16.76 -2.78 -7.21
N GLU A 98 -17.63 -3.69 -7.65
CA GLU A 98 -18.40 -3.58 -8.90
C GLU A 98 -19.22 -2.27 -8.94
N GLY A 99 -19.20 -1.59 -10.10
CA GLY A 99 -19.90 -0.32 -10.30
C GLY A 99 -19.31 0.87 -9.55
N SER A 100 -18.07 0.77 -9.05
CA SER A 100 -17.43 1.87 -8.31
C SER A 100 -15.93 2.00 -8.62
N ASN A 101 -15.37 3.15 -8.23
CA ASN A 101 -13.93 3.43 -8.33
C ASN A 101 -13.11 2.91 -7.13
N LYS A 102 -13.70 2.02 -6.33
CA LYS A 102 -13.09 1.52 -5.09
C LYS A 102 -12.35 0.21 -5.30
N ILE A 103 -11.21 0.09 -4.64
CA ILE A 103 -10.38 -1.10 -4.61
C ILE A 103 -10.18 -1.55 -3.16
N ILE A 104 -10.28 -2.85 -2.94
CA ILE A 104 -9.95 -3.53 -1.70
C ILE A 104 -8.59 -4.19 -1.87
N ILE A 105 -7.70 -3.96 -0.91
CA ILE A 105 -6.34 -4.45 -0.89
C ILE A 105 -6.16 -5.32 0.36
N THR A 106 -5.34 -6.38 0.27
CA THR A 106 -4.88 -7.12 1.45
C THR A 106 -4.44 -6.17 2.54
N ASP A 107 -4.92 -6.38 3.76
CA ASP A 107 -4.42 -5.65 4.92
C ASP A 107 -2.96 -5.98 5.18
N LEU A 108 -2.09 -4.98 4.95
CA LEU A 108 -0.66 -5.08 5.17
C LEU A 108 -0.28 -4.91 6.65
N THR A 109 -1.22 -4.45 7.49
CA THR A 109 -1.02 -4.30 8.94
C THR A 109 -1.20 -5.62 9.69
N GLU A 110 -1.75 -6.65 9.06
CA GLU A 110 -2.08 -7.95 9.67
C GLU A 110 -2.93 -7.81 10.94
N GLY A 111 -4.06 -7.11 10.81
CA GLY A 111 -4.95 -6.79 11.94
C GLY A 111 -4.32 -5.82 12.93
N GLY A 112 -3.51 -4.87 12.43
CA GLY A 112 -2.80 -3.88 13.25
C GLY A 112 -1.54 -4.38 13.98
N LYS A 113 -1.07 -5.60 13.74
CA LYS A 113 0.19 -6.13 14.30
C LYS A 113 1.44 -5.47 13.72
N LYS A 114 1.31 -4.88 12.53
CA LYS A 114 2.38 -4.22 11.78
C LYS A 114 2.01 -2.79 11.48
N CYS A 115 3.02 -1.93 11.45
CA CYS A 115 2.88 -0.55 10.97
C CYS A 115 3.18 -0.51 9.47
N VAL A 116 2.38 0.24 8.72
CA VAL A 116 2.56 0.43 7.28
C VAL A 116 2.68 1.92 7.02
N PHE A 117 3.75 2.33 6.34
CA PHE A 117 3.96 3.72 5.97
C PHE A 117 4.53 3.81 4.55
N SER A 118 4.23 4.91 3.89
CA SER A 118 4.68 5.25 2.55
C SER A 118 5.95 6.11 2.60
N THR A 119 6.57 6.34 1.44
CA THR A 119 7.63 7.35 1.31
C THR A 119 7.16 8.75 1.72
N ASN A 120 5.89 9.08 1.48
CA ASN A 120 5.31 10.37 1.86
C ASN A 120 5.30 10.60 3.38
N ASP A 121 5.06 9.56 4.17
CA ASP A 121 5.14 9.64 5.64
C ASP A 121 6.55 10.01 6.10
N ILE A 122 7.56 9.44 5.45
CA ILE A 122 8.97 9.74 5.73
C ILE A 122 9.34 11.16 5.26
N HIS A 123 8.83 11.58 4.10
CA HIS A 123 9.03 12.93 3.59
C HIS A 123 8.41 14.00 4.50
N ASN A 124 7.21 13.73 5.01
CA ASN A 124 6.46 14.62 5.91
C ASN A 124 6.94 14.54 7.37
N LYS A 125 8.00 13.78 7.67
CA LYS A 125 8.55 13.59 9.01
C LYS A 125 7.54 13.04 10.03
N THR A 126 6.51 12.34 9.57
CA THR A 126 5.59 11.63 10.48
C THR A 126 6.23 10.36 11.03
N ILE A 127 7.23 9.82 10.31
CA ILE A 127 8.00 8.64 10.68
C ILE A 127 9.50 8.95 10.64
N ASP A 128 10.19 8.70 11.75
CA ASP A 128 11.65 8.69 11.81
C ASP A 128 12.17 7.29 11.43
N PHE A 129 12.43 7.11 10.14
CA PHE A 129 12.89 5.83 9.58
C PHE A 129 14.20 5.36 10.23
N GLU A 130 15.13 6.27 10.48
CA GLU A 130 16.45 5.95 11.02
C GLU A 130 16.36 5.44 12.46
N ALA A 131 15.42 5.98 13.24
CA ALA A 131 15.20 5.56 14.63
C ALA A 131 14.49 4.21 14.75
N ILE A 132 13.55 3.89 13.84
CA ILE A 132 12.67 2.72 14.03
C ILE A 132 13.08 1.47 13.22
N VAL A 133 13.81 1.64 12.12
CA VAL A 133 14.19 0.52 11.25
C VAL A 133 15.54 -0.05 11.64
N LYS A 134 15.56 -1.32 12.07
CA LYS A 134 16.78 -2.01 12.50
C LYS A 134 17.53 -2.69 11.37
N ASN A 135 16.81 -3.19 10.36
CA ASN A 135 17.37 -3.97 9.25
C ASN A 135 17.66 -3.11 7.99
N LYS A 136 18.22 -1.91 8.15
CA LYS A 136 18.41 -0.92 7.06
C LYS A 136 19.13 -1.50 5.84
N GLN A 137 20.18 -2.30 6.05
CA GLN A 137 20.92 -2.93 4.96
C GLN A 137 20.06 -3.92 4.17
N SER A 138 19.18 -4.68 4.85
CA SER A 138 18.22 -5.56 4.18
C SER A 138 17.19 -4.76 3.38
N VAL A 139 16.70 -3.63 3.92
CA VAL A 139 15.79 -2.74 3.19
C VAL A 139 16.44 -2.18 1.93
N LYS A 140 17.72 -1.77 2.00
CA LYS A 140 18.50 -1.35 0.84
C LYS A 140 18.54 -2.42 -0.25
N THR A 141 18.87 -3.65 0.13
CA THR A 141 18.94 -4.78 -0.78
C THR A 141 17.58 -5.04 -1.43
N GLN A 142 16.50 -5.04 -0.64
CA GLN A 142 15.13 -5.20 -1.16
C GLN A 142 14.78 -4.12 -2.20
N LEU A 143 15.04 -2.84 -1.92
CA LEU A 143 14.77 -1.74 -2.86
C LEU A 143 15.50 -1.92 -4.20
N ILE A 144 16.78 -2.31 -4.15
CA ILE A 144 17.61 -2.55 -5.34
C ILE A 144 17.08 -3.76 -6.13
N GLU A 145 16.82 -4.88 -5.45
CA GLU A 145 16.33 -6.11 -6.08
C GLU A 145 14.97 -5.90 -6.75
N ILE A 146 14.04 -5.20 -6.07
CA ILE A 146 12.74 -4.84 -6.62
C ILE A 146 12.90 -3.99 -7.88
N SER A 147 13.77 -2.98 -7.83
CA SER A 147 14.02 -2.08 -8.97
C SER A 147 14.60 -2.82 -10.17
N GLN A 148 15.62 -3.64 -9.95
CA GLN A 148 16.24 -4.43 -11.01
C GLN A 148 15.26 -5.44 -11.61
N LYS A 149 14.40 -6.05 -10.79
CA LYS A 149 13.38 -6.98 -11.25
C LYS A 149 12.29 -6.27 -12.04
N ALA A 150 11.86 -5.08 -11.61
CA ALA A 150 10.93 -4.24 -12.35
C ALA A 150 11.54 -3.78 -13.69
N ASP A 151 12.80 -3.37 -13.69
CA ASP A 151 13.52 -2.95 -14.89
C ASP A 151 13.60 -4.08 -15.92
N ARG A 152 13.92 -5.30 -15.49
CA ARG A 152 13.91 -6.52 -16.34
C ARG A 152 12.51 -6.86 -16.85
N ALA A 153 11.48 -6.57 -16.06
CA ALA A 153 10.09 -6.78 -16.44
C ALA A 153 9.53 -5.65 -17.33
N GLY A 154 10.33 -4.62 -17.64
CA GLY A 154 9.92 -3.52 -18.50
C GLY A 154 9.09 -2.45 -17.81
N PHE A 155 9.27 -2.27 -16.50
CA PHE A 155 8.61 -1.23 -15.70
C PHE A 155 9.62 -0.23 -15.14
N ASN A 156 9.19 1.02 -15.03
CA ASN A 156 9.80 2.01 -14.15
C ASN A 156 8.97 2.11 -12.87
N ILE A 157 9.65 2.07 -11.72
CA ILE A 157 9.02 2.21 -10.40
C ILE A 157 9.52 3.49 -9.74
N TYR A 158 8.60 4.42 -9.47
CA TYR A 158 8.89 5.68 -8.78
C TYR A 158 8.78 5.55 -7.27
N GLU A 159 9.39 6.49 -6.55
CA GLU A 159 9.53 6.43 -5.08
C GLU A 159 8.20 6.28 -4.33
N ASP A 160 7.14 6.95 -4.80
CA ASP A 160 5.81 6.94 -4.15
C ASP A 160 5.10 5.57 -4.19
N THR A 161 5.59 4.66 -5.04
CA THR A 161 5.08 3.28 -5.12
C THR A 161 5.47 2.47 -3.89
N TYR A 162 6.58 2.80 -3.22
CA TYR A 162 7.15 1.97 -2.15
C TYR A 162 6.46 2.18 -0.81
N PHE A 163 5.98 1.08 -0.24
CA PHE A 163 5.44 1.00 1.10
C PHE A 163 6.36 0.15 1.96
N PHE A 164 6.47 0.52 3.23
CA PHE A 164 7.31 -0.14 4.22
C PHE A 164 6.40 -0.76 5.28
N ILE A 165 6.58 -2.06 5.50
CA ILE A 165 5.85 -2.84 6.50
C ILE A 165 6.81 -3.14 7.64
N LEU A 166 6.59 -2.50 8.78
CA LEU A 166 7.40 -2.59 9.99
C LEU A 166 6.75 -3.54 11.01
N ASP A 167 7.50 -4.55 11.44
CA ASP A 167 7.09 -5.43 12.52
C ASP A 167 7.42 -4.86 13.92
N ALA A 168 6.91 -5.52 14.97
CA ALA A 168 7.15 -5.12 16.36
C ALA A 168 8.64 -5.18 16.78
N ASN A 169 9.48 -5.91 16.03
CA ASN A 169 10.90 -6.04 16.31
C ASN A 169 11.72 -4.93 15.65
N GLY A 170 11.12 -4.11 14.79
CA GLY A 170 11.80 -3.08 14.00
C GLY A 170 12.34 -3.59 12.66
N ASN A 171 11.95 -4.80 12.23
CA ASN A 171 12.28 -5.31 10.90
C ASN A 171 11.28 -4.79 9.88
N THR A 172 11.80 -4.29 8.78
CA THR A 172 11.02 -3.71 7.70
C THR A 172 11.10 -4.54 6.43
N LYS A 173 9.94 -4.75 5.80
CA LYS A 173 9.79 -5.31 4.47
C LYS A 173 9.29 -4.25 3.50
N VAL A 174 9.78 -4.30 2.26
CA VAL A 174 9.36 -3.38 1.19
C VAL A 174 8.33 -4.05 0.29
N ILE A 175 7.29 -3.31 -0.07
CA ILE A 175 6.25 -3.74 -1.03
C ILE A 175 5.88 -2.58 -1.95
N LEU A 176 5.38 -2.86 -3.15
CA LEU A 176 4.83 -1.90 -4.08
C LEU A 176 3.33 -1.73 -3.78
N GLY A 177 2.98 -0.60 -3.16
CA GLY A 177 1.63 -0.30 -2.66
C GLY A 177 0.84 0.68 -3.53
N ASP A 178 1.46 1.76 -4.02
CA ASP A 178 0.79 2.73 -4.89
C ASP A 178 1.06 2.44 -6.37
N LEU A 179 0.29 1.51 -6.92
CA LEU A 179 0.45 1.02 -8.30
C LEU A 179 -0.21 1.92 -9.36
N GLY A 180 -0.46 3.19 -9.02
CA GLY A 180 -0.99 4.20 -9.93
C GLY A 180 0.08 4.77 -10.86
N VAL A 181 0.16 6.10 -10.89
CA VAL A 181 1.09 6.88 -11.71
C VAL A 181 2.56 6.55 -11.39
N GLY A 182 2.82 6.01 -10.19
CA GLY A 182 4.13 5.55 -9.75
C GLY A 182 4.70 4.35 -10.54
N VAL A 183 3.90 3.70 -11.38
CA VAL A 183 4.30 2.57 -12.21
C VAL A 183 4.09 2.93 -13.68
N THR A 184 5.15 2.91 -14.48
CA THR A 184 5.04 3.14 -15.92
C THR A 184 5.68 2.01 -16.72
N LYS A 185 5.02 1.59 -17.81
CA LYS A 185 5.60 0.61 -18.73
C LYS A 185 6.62 1.30 -19.63
N LYS A 186 7.79 0.68 -19.81
CA LYS A 186 8.82 1.22 -20.70
C LYS A 186 8.34 1.22 -22.16
N THR A 187 8.34 2.38 -22.80
CA THR A 187 8.07 2.54 -24.24
C THR A 187 9.39 2.74 -25.00
N ASN A 188 9.49 2.22 -26.22
CA ASN A 188 10.74 2.08 -26.99
C ASN A 188 11.52 3.38 -27.30
N ASN A 189 10.97 4.57 -27.10
CA ASN A 189 11.53 5.76 -27.75
C ASN A 189 12.67 6.46 -27.00
N PHE A 190 12.86 6.27 -25.70
CA PHE A 190 14.04 6.76 -24.96
C PHE A 190 14.25 5.88 -23.73
N PHE A 191 15.10 4.86 -23.87
CA PHE A 191 15.29 3.86 -22.82
C PHE A 191 16.44 4.27 -21.89
N ASP A 192 16.10 4.58 -20.65
CA ASP A 192 17.08 4.68 -19.58
C ASP A 192 17.07 3.40 -18.74
N TYR A 193 18.07 2.54 -18.97
CA TYR A 193 18.13 1.18 -18.44
C TYR A 193 18.26 1.09 -16.90
N HIS A 194 18.35 2.22 -16.18
CA HIS A 194 18.53 2.23 -14.73
C HIS A 194 17.66 3.25 -13.99
N ALA A 195 16.56 3.72 -14.60
CA ALA A 195 15.68 4.71 -13.98
C ALA A 195 15.15 4.23 -12.61
N SER A 196 14.62 3.01 -12.53
CA SER A 196 14.13 2.45 -11.26
C SER A 196 15.26 2.28 -10.24
N GLU A 197 16.41 1.77 -10.68
CA GLU A 197 17.58 1.59 -9.81
C GLU A 197 18.11 2.92 -9.24
N ARG A 198 18.18 3.97 -10.07
CA ARG A 198 18.57 5.31 -9.62
C ARG A 198 17.57 5.86 -8.60
N GLU A 199 16.28 5.70 -8.85
CA GLU A 199 15.24 6.12 -7.89
C GLU A 199 15.35 5.37 -6.56
N ALA A 200 15.55 4.04 -6.59
CA ALA A 200 15.76 3.28 -5.36
C ALA A 200 17.02 3.66 -4.60
N ARG A 201 18.14 3.92 -5.31
CA ARG A 201 19.39 4.41 -4.70
C ARG A 201 19.19 5.80 -4.10
N ARG A 202 18.51 6.69 -4.83
CA ARG A 202 18.16 8.05 -4.38
C ARG A 202 17.30 7.99 -3.13
N LEU A 203 16.26 7.16 -3.13
CA LEU A 203 15.38 6.94 -1.99
C LEU A 203 16.19 6.43 -0.79
N PHE A 204 16.96 5.36 -0.94
CA PHE A 204 17.75 4.83 0.17
C PHE A 204 18.74 5.86 0.73
N ASN A 205 19.43 6.62 -0.13
CA ASN A 205 20.32 7.68 0.32
C ASN A 205 19.57 8.79 1.06
N LYS A 206 18.35 9.16 0.64
CA LYS A 206 17.50 10.09 1.39
C LYS A 206 17.11 9.52 2.76
N LEU A 207 16.80 8.23 2.84
CA LEU A 207 16.48 7.55 4.11
C LEU A 207 17.70 7.60 5.05
N ALA A 208 18.89 7.26 4.54
CA ALA A 208 20.13 7.17 5.31
C ALA A 208 20.74 8.54 5.68
N HIS A 209 20.64 9.56 4.83
CA HIS A 209 21.23 10.89 5.08
C HIS A 209 20.34 11.82 5.90
N LYS A 210 19.05 11.52 6.08
CA LYS A 210 18.18 12.30 6.99
C LYS A 210 18.46 12.04 8.48
N GLY A 211 19.51 11.28 8.81
CA GLY A 211 20.08 11.13 10.16
C GLY A 211 21.15 12.15 10.57
N MET A 212 21.54 13.11 9.73
CA MET A 212 22.43 14.22 10.14
C MET A 212 21.98 15.54 9.51
N VAL A 213 21.26 16.35 10.31
CA VAL A 213 21.46 17.79 10.53
C VAL A 213 20.29 18.25 11.42
N GLU A 214 20.63 18.43 12.69
CA GLU A 214 20.04 19.38 13.65
C GLU A 214 18.56 19.73 13.48
N SER A 215 17.68 18.98 14.14
CA SER A 215 16.61 19.55 14.97
C SER A 215 15.80 18.43 15.60
N ILE A 216 15.27 18.72 16.79
CA ILE A 216 14.35 17.92 17.59
C ILE A 216 15.01 17.18 18.78
N LYS A 217 15.59 18.00 19.66
CA LYS A 217 15.04 18.06 21.02
C LYS A 217 13.55 18.40 20.92
N LYS A 218 12.66 17.41 20.96
CA LYS A 218 11.24 17.45 21.41
C LYS A 218 10.45 16.20 20.95
N ILE A 219 10.39 15.21 21.83
CA ILE A 219 9.22 14.40 22.25
C ILE A 219 8.06 14.24 21.24
N VAL A 220 7.68 12.99 20.91
CA VAL A 220 6.38 12.39 21.30
C VAL A 220 6.55 10.88 21.53
N ILE A 221 6.58 10.49 22.80
CA ILE A 221 6.29 9.12 23.24
C ILE A 221 4.75 9.00 23.26
N PRO A 222 4.14 7.96 22.67
CA PRO A 222 2.70 7.75 22.79
C PRO A 222 2.30 7.63 24.26
N LYS A 223 1.36 8.46 24.73
CA LYS A 223 0.74 8.29 26.04
C LYS A 223 0.14 6.89 26.12
N LYS A 224 0.52 6.13 27.17
CA LYS A 224 -0.23 4.97 27.63
C LYS A 224 -1.70 5.36 27.74
N ILE A 225 -2.57 4.65 27.01
CA ILE A 225 -4.00 4.69 27.24
C ILE A 225 -4.21 3.99 28.59
N ALA A 226 -4.63 4.76 29.60
CA ALA A 226 -5.12 4.19 30.85
C ALA A 226 -6.46 3.54 30.55
N HIS A 227 -6.59 2.26 30.88
CA HIS A 227 -7.90 1.67 31.11
C HIS A 227 -8.40 2.21 32.45
N SER A 228 -9.56 2.87 32.43
CA SER A 228 -10.41 2.99 33.60
C SER A 228 -11.51 1.94 33.46
N ASP A 229 -11.71 1.21 34.56
CA ASP A 229 -12.75 0.21 34.78
C ASP A 229 -14.17 0.74 34.54
#